data_AF-A0A371MGQ7-F1
#
_entry.id   AF-A0A371MGQ7-F1
#
_cell.length_a   1.000
_cell.length_b   1.000
_cell.length_c   1.000
_cell.angle_alpha   90.00
_cell.angle_beta   90.00
_cell.angle_gamma   90.00
#
_symmetry.space_group_name_H-M   'P 1'
#
loop_
_entity.id
_entity.type
_entity.pdbx_description
1 polymer ?
#
loop_
_entity_poly.entity_id
_entity_poly.type
_entity_poly.pdbx_seq_one_letter_code
_entity_poly.pdbx_strand_id
1 'polypeptide(L)'
;MGREDSVFVPETAVLDGETAAATCPYCDRPFRRERLRNLHVGDAHEELSDSETAAYEAAVEAEDEDLFVYHLKVAGALGMVFTALFLLAVVGFSL
;
A
#
# COMPACT_ATOMS: atom_id res chain seq x y z
N MET A 1 -20.21 -17.84 -22.12
CA MET A 1 -19.04 -17.30 -21.42
C MET A 1 -19.47 -16.81 -20.06
N GLY A 2 -19.15 -17.56 -18.99
CA GLY A 2 -19.38 -17.11 -17.63
C GLY A 2 -18.36 -16.04 -17.27
N ARG A 3 -18.84 -14.91 -16.73
CA ARG A 3 -17.99 -13.93 -16.07
C ARG A 3 -17.38 -14.66 -14.87
N GLU A 4 -16.10 -14.99 -14.97
CA GLU A 4 -15.28 -15.29 -13.82
C GLU A 4 -15.30 -14.06 -12.92
N ASP A 5 -16.20 -14.06 -11.93
CA ASP A 5 -16.15 -13.11 -10.83
C ASP A 5 -14.85 -13.42 -10.08
N SER A 6 -13.76 -12.76 -10.48
CA SER A 6 -12.57 -12.71 -9.66
C SER A 6 -13.02 -12.07 -8.36
N VAL A 7 -13.18 -12.88 -7.31
CA VAL A 7 -13.40 -12.36 -5.97
C VAL A 7 -12.19 -11.47 -5.70
N PHE A 8 -12.39 -10.15 -5.77
CA PHE A 8 -11.38 -9.20 -5.34
C PHE A 8 -11.28 -9.38 -3.83
N VAL A 9 -10.35 -10.23 -3.43
CA VAL A 9 -10.01 -10.37 -2.02
C VAL A 9 -9.12 -9.17 -1.74
N PRO A 10 -9.59 -8.18 -0.97
CA PRO A 10 -8.76 -7.04 -0.65
C PRO A 10 -7.50 -7.55 0.05
N GLU A 11 -6.37 -6.87 -0.16
CA GLU A 11 -5.09 -7.17 0.52
C GLU A 11 -5.27 -7.29 2.05
N THR A 12 -6.28 -6.61 2.59
CA THR A 12 -6.66 -6.61 4.01
C THR A 12 -7.34 -7.90 4.49
N ALA A 13 -7.83 -8.76 3.60
CA ALA A 13 -8.50 -9.99 3.97
C ALA A 13 -7.48 -11.15 4.06
N VAL A 14 -7.58 -11.92 5.15
CA VAL A 14 -6.88 -13.20 5.29
C VAL A 14 -7.57 -14.22 4.40
N LEU A 15 -6.83 -14.86 3.49
CA LEU A 15 -7.38 -15.91 2.62
C LEU A 15 -7.66 -17.19 3.41
N ASP A 16 -8.63 -17.96 2.92
CA ASP A 16 -8.93 -19.28 3.47
C ASP A 16 -7.69 -20.20 3.39
N GLY A 17 -7.23 -20.67 4.54
CA GLY A 17 -6.03 -21.51 4.68
C GLY A 17 -4.74 -20.77 5.05
N GLU A 18 -4.77 -19.44 5.15
CA GLU A 18 -3.67 -18.66 5.71
C GLU A 18 -3.89 -18.36 7.19
N THR A 19 -2.83 -18.47 7.99
CA THR A 19 -2.88 -18.07 9.41
C THR A 19 -2.84 -16.55 9.49
N ALA A 20 -3.81 -15.95 10.18
CA ALA A 20 -3.80 -14.53 10.47
C ALA A 20 -2.54 -14.15 11.25
N ALA A 21 -1.82 -13.12 10.80
CA ALA A 21 -0.62 -12.65 11.48
C ALA A 21 -0.96 -11.83 12.74
N ALA A 22 -2.09 -11.11 12.72
CA ALA A 22 -2.57 -10.33 13.84
C ALA A 22 -4.10 -10.29 13.86
N THR A 23 -4.68 -10.10 15.04
CA THR A 23 -6.13 -9.94 15.24
C THR A 23 -6.39 -8.64 16.01
N CYS A 24 -7.43 -7.90 15.63
CA CYS A 24 -7.82 -6.70 16.36
C CYS A 24 -8.43 -7.08 17.72
N PRO A 25 -7.98 -6.49 18.84
CA PRO A 25 -8.50 -6.82 20.18
C PRO A 25 -9.90 -6.28 20.46
N TYR A 26 -10.41 -5.35 19.64
CA TYR A 26 -11.71 -4.72 19.85
C TYR A 26 -12.85 -5.38 19.07
N CYS A 27 -12.56 -5.93 17.89
CA CYS A 27 -13.58 -6.47 16.97
C CYS A 27 -13.28 -7.90 16.49
N ASP A 28 -12.20 -8.52 16.99
CA ASP A 28 -11.73 -9.86 16.64
C ASP A 28 -11.49 -10.10 15.13
N ARG A 29 -11.38 -9.02 14.34
CA ARG A 29 -11.11 -9.12 12.90
C ARG A 29 -9.67 -9.61 12.68
N PRO A 30 -9.46 -10.67 11.88
CA PRO A 30 -8.12 -11.15 11.54
C PRO A 30 -7.51 -10.30 10.41
N PHE A 31 -6.19 -10.08 10.49
CA PHE A 31 -5.40 -9.33 9.52
C PHE A 31 -4.16 -10.13 9.09
N ARG A 32 -3.79 -9.97 7.82
CA ARG A 32 -2.61 -10.63 7.23
C ARG A 32 -1.27 -10.06 7.70
N ARG A 33 -1.25 -8.81 8.13
CA ARG A 33 -0.04 -8.12 8.61
C ARG A 33 -0.39 -7.31 9.85
N GLU A 34 0.54 -7.23 10.79
CA GLU A 34 0.39 -6.44 12.00
C GLU A 34 0.16 -4.95 11.70
N ARG A 35 0.88 -4.41 10.69
CA ARG A 35 0.70 -3.03 10.21
C ARG A 35 -0.76 -2.71 9.85
N LEU A 36 -1.45 -3.64 9.18
CA LEU A 36 -2.86 -3.47 8.81
C LEU A 36 -3.79 -3.50 10.01
N ARG A 37 -3.49 -4.32 11.02
CA ARG A 37 -4.21 -4.32 12.29
C ARG A 37 -4.01 -2.98 13.00
N ASN A 38 -2.80 -2.43 13.02
CA ASN A 38 -2.51 -1.16 13.70
C ASN A 38 -3.20 0.02 13.02
N LEU A 39 -3.19 0.09 11.69
CA LEU A 39 -3.97 1.06 10.92
C LEU A 39 -5.46 0.97 11.23
N HIS A 40 -6.01 -0.24 11.18
CA HIS A 40 -7.41 -0.46 11.51
C HIS A 40 -7.77 -0.02 12.92
N VAL A 41 -6.91 -0.32 13.89
CA VAL A 41 -7.13 0.08 15.29
C VAL A 41 -7.25 1.60 15.39
N GLY A 42 -6.33 2.35 14.80
CA GLY A 42 -6.38 3.82 14.81
C GLY A 42 -7.54 4.43 14.03
N ASP A 43 -7.94 3.83 12.90
CA ASP A 43 -9.00 4.36 12.03
C ASP A 43 -10.42 4.06 12.54
N ALA A 44 -10.62 2.90 13.19
CA ALA A 44 -11.95 2.37 13.50
C ALA A 44 -12.31 2.43 14.99
N HIS A 45 -11.35 2.72 15.87
CA HIS A 45 -11.56 2.74 17.32
C HIS A 45 -11.07 4.05 17.94
N GLU A 46 -11.92 4.67 18.76
CA GLU A 46 -11.68 6.02 19.31
C GLU A 46 -10.93 5.99 20.65
N GLU A 47 -11.02 4.89 21.42
CA GLU A 47 -10.40 4.73 22.73
C GLU A 47 -9.09 3.94 22.64
N LEU A 48 -8.04 4.61 22.16
CA LEU A 48 -6.71 4.04 21.99
C LEU A 48 -5.84 4.25 23.22
N SER A 49 -5.07 3.22 23.59
CA SER A 49 -3.95 3.39 24.51
C SER A 49 -2.80 4.17 23.86
N ASP A 50 -1.90 4.72 24.67
CA ASP A 50 -0.69 5.41 24.17
C ASP A 50 0.15 4.49 23.27
N SER A 51 0.25 3.21 23.61
CA SER A 51 0.98 2.23 22.81
C SER A 51 0.31 1.93 21.46
N GLU A 52 -1.02 1.96 21.40
CA GLU A 52 -1.76 1.72 20.15
C GLU A 52 -1.71 2.95 19.25
N THR A 53 -1.74 4.15 19.84
CA THR A 53 -1.53 5.40 19.12
C THR A 53 -0.13 5.42 18.47
N ALA A 54 0.92 5.09 19.24
CA ALA A 54 2.28 5.01 18.69
C ALA A 54 2.42 3.93 17.61
N ALA A 55 1.76 2.78 17.77
CA ALA A 55 1.77 1.72 16.78
C ALA A 55 1.02 2.11 15.49
N TYR A 56 -0.04 2.91 15.61
CA TYR A 56 -0.77 3.49 14.49
C TYR A 56 0.09 4.52 13.75
N GLU A 57 0.68 5.48 14.45
CA GLU A 57 1.55 6.51 13.84
C GLU A 57 2.72 5.89 13.09
N ALA A 58 3.38 4.89 13.67
CA ALA A 58 4.47 4.16 13.00
C ALA A 58 3.99 3.38 11.77
N ALA A 59 2.75 2.86 11.80
CA ALA A 59 2.16 2.19 10.64
C ALA A 59 1.84 3.16 9.50
N VAL A 60 1.33 4.35 9.82
CA VAL A 60 1.07 5.43 8.85
C VAL A 60 2.37 5.91 8.22
N GLU A 61 3.41 6.19 9.01
CA GLU A 61 4.70 6.63 8.51
C GLU A 61 5.33 5.60 7.55
N ALA A 62 5.21 4.31 7.87
CA ALA A 62 5.69 3.25 7.00
C ALA A 62 4.91 3.15 5.68
N GLU A 63 3.60 3.39 5.67
CA GLU A 63 2.83 3.44 4.42
C GLU A 63 3.17 4.67 3.58
N ASP A 64 3.37 5.83 4.21
CA ASP A 64 3.79 7.06 3.53
C ASP A 64 5.18 6.90 2.88
N GLU A 65 6.12 6.23 3.54
CA GLU A 65 7.43 5.92 2.98
C GLU A 65 7.31 4.99 1.76
N ASP A 66 6.51 3.91 1.86
CA ASP A 66 6.23 2.99 0.75
C ASP A 66 5.64 3.74 -0.46
N LEU A 67 4.67 4.63 -0.21
CA LEU A 67 4.04 5.46 -1.23
C LEU A 67 5.04 6.45 -1.84
N PHE A 68 5.86 7.13 -1.03
CA PHE A 68 6.86 8.07 -1.52
C PHE A 68 7.84 7.38 -2.48
N VAL A 69 8.34 6.20 -2.11
CA VAL A 69 9.25 5.41 -2.95
C VAL A 69 8.58 5.01 -4.26
N TYR A 70 7.30 4.63 -4.22
CA TYR A 70 6.53 4.32 -5.43
C TYR A 70 6.42 5.54 -6.35
N HIS A 71 6.05 6.71 -5.82
CA HIS A 71 5.96 7.95 -6.59
C HIS A 71 7.30 8.34 -7.20
N LEU A 72 8.40 8.19 -6.46
CA LEU A 72 9.74 8.44 -6.95
C LEU A 72 10.10 7.52 -8.13
N LYS A 73 9.78 6.23 -8.05
CA LYS A 73 9.98 5.27 -9.14
C LYS A 73 9.20 5.67 -10.39
N VAL A 74 7.92 6.04 -10.24
CA VAL A 74 7.05 6.44 -11.36
C VAL A 74 7.56 7.74 -12.00
N ALA A 75 7.85 8.76 -11.19
CA ALA A 75 8.38 10.03 -11.67
C ALA A 75 9.73 9.86 -12.38
N GLY A 76 10.63 9.04 -11.82
CA GLY A 76 11.91 8.71 -12.45
C GLY A 76 11.77 7.97 -13.77
N ALA A 77 10.87 6.98 -13.84
CA ALA A 77 10.57 6.25 -15.08
C ALA A 77 10.00 7.19 -16.15
N LEU A 78 9.05 8.06 -15.78
CA LEU A 78 8.47 9.05 -16.68
C LEU A 78 9.54 10.03 -17.19
N GLY A 79 10.40 10.52 -16.30
CA GLY A 79 11.52 11.39 -16.65
C GLY A 79 12.51 10.73 -17.61
N MET A 80 12.83 9.46 -17.41
CA MET A 80 13.67 8.68 -18.34
C MET A 80 13.02 8.55 -19.72
N VAL A 81 11.75 8.15 -19.79
CA VAL A 81 11.02 8.01 -21.05
C VAL A 81 10.95 9.35 -21.79
N PHE A 82 10.59 10.41 -21.08
CA PHE A 82 10.52 11.76 -21.65
C PHE A 82 11.89 12.21 -22.18
N THR A 83 12.95 12.01 -21.41
CA THR A 83 14.32 12.38 -21.81
C THR A 83 14.76 11.60 -23.05
N ALA A 84 14.49 10.29 -23.11
CA ALA A 84 14.80 9.47 -24.27
C ALA A 84 14.05 9.96 -25.53
N LEU A 85 12.75 10.23 -25.42
CA LEU A 85 11.96 10.77 -26.52
C LEU A 85 12.46 12.14 -26.97
N PHE A 86 12.80 13.02 -26.03
CA PHE A 86 13.36 14.33 -26.31
C PHE A 86 14.68 14.23 -27.08
N LEU A 87 15.60 13.37 -26.64
CA LEU A 87 16.87 13.15 -27.32
C LEU A 87 16.67 12.58 -28.72
N LEU A 88 15.77 11.60 -28.90
CA LEU A 88 15.43 11.06 -30.21
C LEU A 88 14.85 12.14 -31.13
N ALA A 89 13.98 13.01 -30.62
CA ALA A 89 13.42 14.10 -31.39
C ALA A 89 14.48 15.13 -31.79
N VAL A 90 15.35 15.54 -30.87
CA VAL A 90 16.44 16.49 -31.16
C VAL A 90 17.42 15.91 -32.16
N VAL A 91 17.93 14.70 -31.92
CA VAL A 91 18.90 14.04 -32.82
C VAL A 91 18.26 13.74 -34.17
N GLY A 92 17.03 13.21 -34.17
CA GLY A 92 16.31 12.87 -35.40
C GLY A 92 15.90 14.07 -36.25
N PHE A 93 15.72 15.26 -35.64
CA PHE A 93 15.46 16.50 -36.37
C PHE A 93 16.74 17.26 -36.74
N SER A 94 17.88 16.94 -36.12
CA SER A 94 19.18 17.58 -36.39
C SER A 94 20.03 16.85 -37.44
N LEU A 95 19.60 15.68 -37.91
CA LEU A 95 20.18 14.89 -39.01
C LEU A 95 19.36 15.07 -40.29
#